data_AF-A0A2E5XD65-F1
#
_entry.id   AF-A0A2E5XD65-F1
#
_cell.length_a   1.000
_cell.length_b   1.000
_cell.length_c   1.000
_cell.angle_alpha   90.00
_cell.angle_beta   90.00
_cell.angle_gamma   90.00
#
_symmetry.space_group_name_H-M   'P 1'
#
loop_
_entity.id
_entity.type
_entity.pdbx_description
1 polymer ?
#
loop_
_entity_poly.entity_id
_entity_poly.type
_entity_poly.pdbx_seq_one_letter_code
_entity_poly.pdbx_strand_id
1 'polypeptide(L)'
;MNNLYRKFLVVVISLVIINILANLYNYRFDLTSTKKYTLSNTTKSTLKSIEDIIYFKVYLHGDIPIEYKLLEKEVKSMIYELRSYCKFIEFEFIDPSDISNKEYRLGLQKKLYEEGIYPIPHRN
;
A
#
# COMPACT_ATOMS: atom_id res chain seq x y z
N MET A 1 11.14 45.88 22.06
CA MET A 1 10.38 45.24 20.97
C MET A 1 8.97 44.95 21.48
N ASN A 2 7.92 45.46 20.83
CA ASN A 2 6.54 45.34 21.31
C ASN A 2 6.17 43.86 21.54
N ASN A 3 5.48 43.59 22.67
CA ASN A 3 5.03 42.25 23.06
C ASN A 3 4.29 41.49 21.95
N LEU A 4 3.66 42.22 21.02
CA LEU A 4 3.00 41.67 19.84
C LEU A 4 3.98 40.97 18.87
N TYR A 5 5.10 41.60 18.54
CA TYR A 5 6.12 41.01 17.65
C TYR A 5 6.77 39.78 18.30
N ARG A 6 6.99 39.81 19.62
CA ARG A 6 7.51 38.63 20.35
C ARG A 6 6.53 37.47 20.30
N LYS A 7 5.23 37.72 20.51
CA LYS A 7 4.18 36.70 20.40
C LYS A 7 4.08 36.13 18.98
N PHE A 8 4.10 36.99 17.96
CA PHE A 8 4.07 36.57 16.56
C PHE A 8 5.26 35.67 16.21
N LEU A 9 6.47 36.08 16.61
CA LEU A 9 7.69 35.32 16.35
C LEU A 9 7.69 33.95 17.06
N VAL A 10 7.16 33.87 18.29
CA VAL A 10 6.96 32.59 18.99
C VAL A 10 5.97 31.67 18.26
N VAL A 11 4.86 32.22 17.74
CA VAL A 11 3.87 31.42 16.97
C VAL A 11 4.50 30.89 15.69
N VAL A 12 5.22 31.72 14.95
CA VAL A 12 5.89 31.31 13.70
C VAL A 12 6.93 30.22 13.97
N ILE A 13 7.79 30.39 14.98
CA ILE A 13 8.78 29.37 15.35
C ILE A 13 8.09 28.06 15.76
N SER A 14 7.01 28.14 16.55
CA SER A 14 6.23 26.97 16.96
C SER A 14 5.67 26.21 15.76
N LEU A 15 5.11 26.92 14.77
CA LEU A 15 4.59 26.32 13.54
C LEU A 15 5.68 25.64 12.71
N VAL A 16 6.86 26.25 12.60
CA VAL A 16 8.01 25.66 11.91
C VAL A 16 8.46 24.37 12.61
N ILE A 17 8.58 24.39 13.94
CA ILE A 17 8.95 23.20 14.72
C ILE A 17 7.91 22.09 14.56
N ILE A 18 6.61 22.41 14.65
CA ILE A 18 5.54 21.44 14.44
C ILE A 18 5.60 20.84 13.03
N ASN A 19 5.88 21.64 12.01
CA ASN A 19 5.99 21.15 10.64
C ASN A 19 7.18 20.18 10.46
N ILE A 20 8.32 20.49 11.06
CA ILE A 20 9.50 19.61 11.07
C ILE A 20 9.17 18.30 11.78
N LEU A 21 8.56 18.36 12.97
CA LEU A 21 8.19 17.17 13.74
C LEU A 21 7.14 16.32 13.02
N ALA A 22 6.17 16.94 12.34
CA ALA A 22 5.17 16.25 11.54
C ALA A 22 5.78 15.53 10.32
N ASN A 23 6.86 16.08 9.74
CA ASN A 23 7.61 15.40 8.67
C ASN A 23 8.42 14.20 9.18
N LEU A 24 8.94 14.28 10.41
CA LEU A 24 9.73 13.20 11.02
C LEU A 24 8.85 12.04 11.51
N TYR A 25 7.65 12.33 12.00
CA TYR A 25 6.68 11.34 12.47
C TYR A 25 5.58 11.11 11.42
N ASN A 26 5.81 10.17 10.51
CA ASN A 26 4.79 9.65 9.58
C ASN A 26 3.77 8.75 10.30
N TYR A 27 3.16 9.24 11.39
CA TYR A 27 2.13 8.51 12.10
C TYR A 27 0.79 8.67 11.36
N ARG A 28 0.42 7.66 10.57
CA ARG A 28 -0.86 7.63 9.85
C ARG A 28 -1.96 7.23 10.85
N PHE A 29 -2.69 8.22 11.36
CA PHE A 29 -3.88 7.94 12.17
C PHE A 29 -5.00 7.40 11.27
N ASP A 30 -5.36 6.13 11.46
CA ASP A 30 -6.56 5.56 10.85
C ASP A 30 -7.80 6.07 11.60
N LEU A 31 -8.55 6.97 10.96
CA LEU A 31 -9.79 7.55 11.53
C LEU A 31 -11.05 6.74 11.14
N THR A 32 -10.90 5.60 10.47
CA THR A 32 -12.06 4.76 10.15
C THR A 32 -12.62 4.13 11.42
N SER A 33 -13.95 4.07 11.51
CA SER A 33 -14.66 3.50 12.67
C SER A 33 -14.28 2.04 12.94
N THR A 34 -13.98 1.29 11.88
CA THR A 34 -13.60 -0.13 11.94
C THR A 34 -12.09 -0.36 11.90
N LYS A 35 -11.26 0.69 11.86
CA LYS A 35 -9.80 0.59 11.72
C LYS A 35 -9.36 -0.30 10.55
N LYS A 36 -10.09 -0.23 9.42
CA LYS A 36 -9.87 -1.13 8.26
C LYS A 36 -8.49 -0.98 7.62
N TYR A 37 -7.73 0.06 7.97
CA TYR A 37 -6.38 0.33 7.49
C TYR A 37 -5.31 0.10 8.56
N THR A 38 -5.68 -0.44 9.73
CA THR A 38 -4.75 -0.74 10.82
C THR A 38 -4.73 -2.25 11.07
N LEU A 39 -3.53 -2.83 11.15
CA LEU A 39 -3.40 -4.24 11.50
C LEU A 39 -3.79 -4.51 12.95
N SER A 40 -4.42 -5.66 13.20
CA SER A 40 -4.67 -6.15 14.56
C SER A 40 -3.35 -6.44 15.29
N ASN A 41 -3.37 -6.39 16.63
CA ASN A 41 -2.19 -6.72 17.43
C ASN A 41 -1.71 -8.17 17.20
N THR A 42 -2.64 -9.10 16.97
CA THR A 42 -2.34 -10.49 16.62
C THR A 42 -1.58 -10.56 15.30
N THR A 43 -2.08 -9.90 14.25
CA THR A 43 -1.42 -9.84 12.93
C THR A 43 -0.02 -9.24 13.04
N LYS A 44 0.15 -8.14 13.80
CA LYS A 44 1.47 -7.53 14.03
C LYS A 44 2.45 -8.49 14.70
N SER A 45 1.96 -9.31 15.63
CA SER A 45 2.79 -10.28 16.35
C SER A 45 3.22 -11.41 15.42
N THR A 46 2.30 -11.92 14.60
CA THR A 46 2.62 -12.92 13.55
C THR A 46 3.62 -12.37 12.54
N LEU A 47 3.45 -11.12 12.09
CA LEU A 47 4.38 -10.51 11.13
C LEU A 47 5.80 -10.39 11.67
N LYS A 48 5.95 -10.11 12.97
CA LYS A 48 7.25 -10.01 13.63
C LYS A 48 7.96 -11.35 13.81
N SER A 49 7.24 -12.48 13.78
CA SER A 49 7.82 -13.82 13.91
C SER A 49 8.23 -14.45 12.57
N ILE A 50 8.04 -13.75 11.45
CA ILE A 50 8.41 -14.24 10.12
C ILE A 50 9.91 -14.06 9.93
N GLU A 51 10.59 -15.15 9.58
CA GLU A 51 12.05 -15.19 9.42
C GLU A 51 12.50 -15.44 7.97
N ASP A 52 11.55 -15.69 7.06
CA ASP A 52 11.81 -15.96 5.64
C ASP A 52 10.92 -15.12 4.72
N ILE A 53 11.31 -15.03 3.45
CA ILE A 53 10.67 -14.18 2.44
C ILE A 53 9.27 -14.69 2.12
N ILE A 54 8.29 -13.80 2.26
CA ILE A 54 6.94 -14.00 1.73
C ILE A 54 6.80 -13.12 0.51
N TYR A 55 6.61 -13.76 -0.64
CA TYR A 55 6.52 -13.09 -1.92
C TYR A 55 5.07 -13.03 -2.41
N PHE A 56 4.52 -11.82 -2.53
CA PHE A 56 3.19 -11.58 -3.10
C PHE A 56 3.29 -11.29 -4.59
N LYS A 57 2.75 -12.17 -5.42
CA LYS A 57 2.58 -11.93 -6.86
C LYS A 57 1.13 -11.54 -7.15
N VAL A 58 0.90 -10.30 -7.55
CA VAL A 58 -0.44 -9.72 -7.67
C VAL A 58 -0.77 -9.39 -9.13
N TYR A 59 -1.72 -10.12 -9.71
CA TYR A 59 -2.18 -9.93 -11.10
C TYR A 59 -3.32 -8.91 -11.19
N LEU A 60 -3.11 -7.73 -10.61
CA LEU A 60 -4.09 -6.64 -10.54
C LEU A 60 -3.41 -5.32 -10.91
N HIS A 61 -2.95 -5.22 -12.16
CA HIS A 61 -2.22 -4.07 -12.67
C HIS A 61 -2.48 -3.88 -14.17
N GLY A 62 -2.03 -2.76 -14.74
CA GLY A 62 -2.18 -2.47 -16.18
C GLY A 62 -3.45 -1.72 -16.54
N ASP A 63 -3.94 -1.90 -17.77
CA ASP A 63 -5.17 -1.26 -18.24
C ASP A 63 -6.42 -2.07 -17.81
N ILE A 64 -6.85 -1.81 -16.59
CA ILE A 64 -8.00 -2.45 -15.92
C ILE A 64 -9.10 -1.41 -15.62
N PRO A 65 -10.38 -1.83 -15.50
CA PRO A 65 -11.48 -0.91 -15.19
C PRO A 65 -11.27 -0.14 -13.89
N ILE A 66 -11.92 1.02 -13.77
CA ILE A 66 -11.69 1.97 -12.67
C ILE A 66 -12.00 1.37 -11.29
N GLU A 67 -13.00 0.49 -11.18
CA GLU A 67 -13.31 -0.18 -9.91
C GLU A 67 -12.13 -1.07 -9.44
N TYR A 68 -11.43 -1.71 -10.37
CA TYR A 68 -10.26 -2.55 -10.08
C TYR A 68 -9.00 -1.73 -9.82
N LYS A 69 -8.90 -0.50 -10.36
CA LYS A 69 -7.83 0.46 -9.99
C LYS A 69 -7.91 0.88 -8.53
N LEU A 70 -9.12 1.03 -7.99
CA LEU A 70 -9.28 1.26 -6.56
C LEU A 70 -8.80 0.02 -5.78
N LEU A 71 -9.21 -1.18 -6.18
CA LEU A 71 -8.78 -2.42 -5.53
C LEU A 71 -7.25 -2.60 -5.58
N GLU A 72 -6.60 -2.33 -6.72
CA GLU A 72 -5.14 -2.33 -6.88
C GLU A 72 -4.47 -1.48 -5.81
N LYS A 73 -4.95 -0.23 -5.66
CA LYS A 73 -4.43 0.72 -4.68
C LYS A 73 -4.62 0.23 -3.25
N GLU A 74 -5.79 -0.31 -2.92
CA GLU A 74 -6.09 -0.80 -1.57
C GLU A 74 -5.24 -2.03 -1.22
N VAL A 75 -5.11 -3.00 -2.13
CA VAL A 75 -4.23 -4.17 -1.97
C VAL A 75 -2.79 -3.73 -1.80
N LYS A 76 -2.31 -2.81 -2.64
CA LYS A 76 -0.95 -2.25 -2.53
C LYS A 76 -0.73 -1.58 -1.18
N SER A 77 -1.66 -0.75 -0.72
CA SER A 77 -1.57 -0.10 0.60
C SER A 77 -1.55 -1.12 1.73
N MET A 78 -2.33 -2.20 1.63
CA MET A 78 -2.34 -3.28 2.63
C MET A 78 -0.99 -4.00 2.68
N ILE A 79 -0.41 -4.37 1.53
CA ILE A 79 0.90 -5.03 1.49
C ILE A 79 2.00 -4.11 2.04
N TYR A 80 1.96 -2.81 1.76
CA TYR A 80 2.88 -1.85 2.37
C TYR A 80 2.74 -1.79 3.89
N GLU A 81 1.51 -1.81 4.40
CA GLU A 81 1.27 -1.86 5.85
C GLU A 81 1.87 -3.13 6.45
N LEU A 82 1.67 -4.30 5.82
CA LEU A 82 2.30 -5.55 6.28
C LEU A 82 3.83 -5.44 6.29
N ARG A 83 4.42 -4.90 5.21
CA ARG A 83 5.88 -4.70 5.06
C ARG A 83 6.46 -3.78 6.13
N SER A 84 5.68 -2.80 6.61
CA SER A 84 6.12 -1.90 7.69
C SER A 84 6.39 -2.63 9.01
N TYR A 85 5.78 -3.82 9.21
CA TYR A 85 6.02 -4.68 10.39
C TYR A 85 6.90 -5.90 10.10
N CYS A 86 7.09 -6.28 8.83
CA CYS A 86 7.93 -7.40 8.41
C CYS A 86 8.75 -7.05 7.16
N LYS A 87 10.08 -6.96 7.33
CA LYS A 87 11.01 -6.64 6.24
C LYS A 87 11.14 -7.75 5.17
N PHE A 88 10.66 -8.95 5.45
CA PHE A 88 10.73 -10.12 4.54
C PHE A 88 9.57 -10.17 3.55
N ILE A 89 8.68 -9.18 3.59
CA ILE A 89 7.58 -9.06 2.63
C ILE A 89 8.09 -8.37 1.37
N GLU A 90 8.06 -9.12 0.28
CA GLU A 90 8.35 -8.63 -1.07
C GLU A 90 7.13 -8.84 -1.97
N PHE A 91 6.98 -7.99 -2.98
CA PHE A 91 5.79 -8.05 -3.84
C PHE A 91 6.01 -7.47 -5.23
N GLU A 92 5.23 -7.97 -6.18
CA GLU A 92 5.20 -7.51 -7.57
C GLU A 92 3.75 -7.42 -8.05
N PHE A 93 3.45 -6.32 -8.75
CA PHE A 93 2.18 -6.10 -9.43
C PHE A 93 2.40 -6.32 -10.92
N ILE A 94 1.69 -7.29 -11.50
CA ILE A 94 1.90 -7.76 -12.87
C ILE A 94 0.67 -7.42 -13.71
N ASP A 95 0.88 -6.80 -14.86
CA ASP A 95 -0.10 -6.77 -15.94
C ASP A 95 0.08 -8.03 -16.80
N PRO A 96 -0.83 -9.02 -16.72
CA PRO A 96 -0.72 -10.24 -17.52
C PRO A 96 -0.91 -9.98 -19.03
N SER A 97 -1.44 -8.82 -19.41
CA SER A 97 -1.82 -8.46 -20.78
C SER A 97 -0.64 -7.92 -21.57
N ASP A 98 0.25 -7.20 -20.89
CA ASP A 98 1.49 -6.62 -21.42
C ASP A 98 2.57 -7.69 -21.74
N ILE A 99 2.32 -8.95 -21.39
CA ILE A 99 3.25 -10.03 -21.69
C ILE A 99 3.29 -10.29 -23.22
N SER A 100 4.43 -9.97 -23.83
CA SER A 100 4.64 -10.02 -25.28
C SER A 100 4.54 -11.43 -25.87
N ASN A 101 5.02 -12.45 -25.15
CA ASN A 101 4.93 -13.83 -25.60
C ASN A 101 3.50 -14.36 -25.44
N LYS A 102 2.81 -14.53 -26.59
CA LYS A 102 1.41 -14.97 -26.64
C LYS A 102 1.18 -16.35 -26.05
N GLU A 103 2.07 -17.31 -26.30
CA GLU A 103 1.94 -18.69 -25.78
C GLU A 103 2.04 -18.70 -24.26
N TYR A 104 3.06 -18.03 -23.72
CA TYR A 104 3.23 -17.88 -22.28
C TYR A 104 2.04 -17.15 -21.64
N ARG A 105 1.56 -16.07 -22.25
CA ARG A 105 0.40 -15.31 -21.76
C ARG A 105 -0.86 -16.18 -21.68
N LEU A 106 -1.14 -16.98 -22.70
CA LEU A 106 -2.28 -17.90 -22.71
C LEU A 106 -2.13 -19.01 -21.67
N GLY A 107 -0.92 -19.57 -21.53
CA GLY A 107 -0.61 -20.56 -20.50
C GLY A 107 -0.79 -20.01 -19.09
N LEU A 108 -0.33 -18.78 -18.84
CA LEU A 108 -0.52 -18.09 -17.58
C LEU A 108 -2.00 -17.84 -17.30
N GLN A 109 -2.76 -17.31 -18.26
CA GLN A 109 -4.20 -17.09 -18.09
C GLN A 109 -4.96 -18.37 -17.75
N LYS A 110 -4.63 -19.48 -18.43
CA LYS A 110 -5.21 -20.79 -18.12
C LYS A 110 -4.88 -21.24 -16.70
N LYS A 111 -3.62 -21.13 -16.29
CA LYS A 111 -3.17 -21.48 -14.95
C LYS A 111 -3.87 -20.65 -13.87
N LEU A 112 -3.95 -19.33 -14.07
CA LEU A 112 -4.64 -18.43 -13.16
C LEU A 112 -6.11 -18.82 -13.00
N TYR A 113 -6.78 -19.15 -14.11
CA TYR A 113 -8.16 -19.62 -14.09
C TYR A 113 -8.32 -20.92 -13.28
N GLU A 114 -7.40 -21.89 -13.46
CA GLU A 114 -7.38 -23.15 -12.70
C GLU A 114 -7.12 -22.92 -11.19
N GLU A 115 -6.34 -21.90 -10.85
CA GLU A 115 -6.09 -21.44 -9.47
C GLU A 115 -7.24 -20.57 -8.90
N GLY A 116 -8.31 -20.36 -9.66
CA GLY A 116 -9.49 -19.58 -9.25
C GLY A 116 -9.36 -18.07 -9.41
N ILE A 117 -8.32 -17.60 -10.13
CA ILE A 117 -8.09 -16.20 -10.47
C ILE A 117 -8.68 -15.93 -11.85
N TYR A 118 -9.82 -15.25 -11.88
CA TYR A 118 -10.54 -14.96 -13.13
C TYR A 118 -9.99 -13.70 -13.83
N PRO A 119 -9.96 -13.69 -15.18
CA PRO A 119 -9.53 -12.53 -15.94
C PRO A 119 -10.49 -11.35 -15.71
N ILE A 120 -9.91 -10.18 -15.46
CA ILE A 120 -10.65 -8.92 -15.36
C ILE A 120 -10.90 -8.43 -16.80
N PRO A 121 -12.14 -8.07 -17.17
CA PRO A 121 -12.41 -7.55 -18.50
C PRO A 121 -11.65 -6.24 -18.72
N HIS A 122 -11.01 -6.10 -19.88
CA HIS A 122 -10.39 -4.85 -20.29
C HIS A 122 -11.44 -3.76 -20.51
N ARG A 123 -11.05 -2.51 -20.30
CA ARG A 123 -11.88 -1.38 -20.69
C ARG A 123 -11.83 -1.28 -22.22
N ASN A 124 -12.97 -1.47 -22.88
CA ASN A 124 -13.14 -1.18 -24.31
C ASN A 124 -12.91 0.31 -24.60
#